data_AF-A0A4Y8LDJ1-F1
#
_entry.id   AF-A0A4Y8LDJ1-F1
#
_cell.length_a   1.000
_cell.length_b   1.000
_cell.length_c   1.000
_cell.angle_alpha   90.00
_cell.angle_beta   90.00
_cell.angle_gamma   90.00
#
_symmetry.space_group_name_H-M   'P 1'
#
loop_
_entity.id
_entity.type
_entity.pdbx_description
1 polymer ?
#
loop_
_entity_poly.entity_id
_entity_poly.type
_entity_poly.pdbx_seq_one_letter_code
_entity_poly.pdbx_strand_id
1 'polypeptide(L)'
;MFSKIMQAIVGRDNKSAGRDINEINHIYNYNPHPIRFYEDDLKEIICVFSDDVEVISDIVENTRDLERPHIEMKNDLNNLSEKYFEHIKQDNLAYFDKVTIFLQDPRNKGFLEMYLSTTREINRKIVCNRDDFERFEVIFDAIYTYVVEKASNDLPFDKDLIWVFLHFMYYNCDIGEKYDKTS
;
A
#
# COMPACT_ATOMS: atom_id res chain seq x y z
N MET A 1 19.00 5.72 -17.89
CA MET A 1 19.11 6.88 -18.80
C MET A 1 17.87 6.90 -19.70
N PHE A 2 16.70 7.21 -19.14
CA PHE A 2 15.43 7.16 -19.87
C PHE A 2 15.07 8.55 -20.41
N SER A 3 15.02 8.62 -21.74
CA SER A 3 14.85 9.81 -22.54
C SER A 3 13.41 10.33 -22.54
N LYS A 4 13.28 11.63 -22.27
CA LYS A 4 12.27 12.60 -22.75
C LYS A 4 11.15 12.03 -23.64
N ILE A 5 9.92 12.07 -23.15
CA ILE A 5 8.73 12.20 -23.99
C ILE A 5 8.08 13.54 -23.64
N MET A 6 8.49 14.58 -24.36
CA MET A 6 7.76 15.84 -24.46
C MET A 6 6.87 15.72 -25.70
N GLN A 7 5.55 15.57 -25.51
CA GLN A 7 4.61 15.75 -26.62
C GLN A 7 4.50 17.25 -26.90
N ALA A 8 5.23 17.71 -27.91
CA ALA A 8 5.04 19.04 -28.49
C ALA A 8 3.82 18.98 -29.42
N ILE A 9 2.67 19.46 -28.95
CA ILE A 9 1.55 19.80 -29.84
C ILE A 9 1.94 21.11 -30.55
N VAL A 10 2.69 20.99 -31.64
CA VAL A 10 2.96 22.10 -32.55
C VAL A 10 1.72 22.29 -33.43
N GLY A 11 0.78 23.11 -32.95
CA GLY A 11 -0.23 23.72 -33.82
C GLY A 11 0.46 24.69 -34.78
N ARG A 12 0.49 24.36 -36.08
CA ARG A 12 0.93 25.28 -37.13
C ARG A 12 -0.14 26.36 -37.34
N ASP A 13 0.33 27.61 -37.38
CA ASP A 13 -0.31 28.80 -37.94
C ASP A 13 -1.68 29.22 -37.39
N ASN A 14 -1.66 29.93 -36.26
CA ASN A 14 -2.67 30.94 -35.97
C ASN A 14 -2.00 32.28 -35.63
N LYS A 15 -2.03 33.21 -36.59
CA LYS A 15 -1.75 34.63 -36.35
C LYS A 15 -2.98 35.27 -35.70
N SER A 16 -2.95 35.42 -34.38
CA SER A 16 -3.89 36.28 -33.65
C SER A 16 -3.15 37.17 -32.66
N ALA A 17 -3.48 38.45 -32.71
CA ALA A 17 -2.81 39.58 -32.07
C ALA A 17 -2.69 39.48 -30.54
N GLY A 18 -1.66 40.15 -30.02
CA GLY A 18 -1.23 40.13 -28.63
C GLY A 18 -2.35 40.31 -27.60
N ARG A 19 -2.34 39.38 -26.65
CA ARG A 19 -2.56 39.63 -25.24
C ARG A 19 -1.40 38.98 -24.52
N ASP A 20 -0.70 39.75 -23.68
CA ASP A 20 0.37 39.25 -22.84
C ASP A 20 -0.13 38.02 -22.08
N ILE A 21 0.30 36.84 -22.54
CA ILE A 21 0.15 35.61 -21.80
C ILE A 21 1.26 35.72 -20.77
N ASN A 22 0.92 36.19 -19.57
CA ASN A 22 1.72 35.82 -18.41
C ASN A 22 1.61 34.30 -18.34
N GLU A 23 2.54 33.59 -19.00
CA GLU A 23 2.81 32.19 -18.76
C GLU A 23 3.25 32.09 -17.30
N ILE A 24 2.25 32.02 -16.41
CA ILE A 24 2.44 31.48 -15.08
C ILE A 24 2.81 30.03 -15.34
N ASN A 25 4.11 29.78 -15.43
CA ASN A 25 4.67 28.44 -15.34
C ASN A 25 4.25 27.90 -13.97
N HIS A 26 3.05 27.33 -13.90
CA HIS A 26 2.66 26.48 -12.79
C HIS A 26 3.61 25.30 -12.82
N ILE A 27 4.69 25.39 -12.04
CA ILE A 27 5.56 24.26 -11.74
C ILE A 27 4.69 23.32 -10.91
N TYR A 28 4.00 22.39 -11.57
CA TYR A 28 3.38 21.27 -10.90
C TYR A 28 4.50 20.45 -10.28
N ASN A 29 4.67 20.58 -8.97
CA ASN A 29 5.60 19.77 -8.21
C ASN A 29 4.99 18.36 -8.08
N TYR A 30 5.03 17.59 -9.16
CA TYR A 30 4.54 16.21 -9.19
C TYR A 30 5.35 15.41 -8.17
N ASN A 31 4.68 14.95 -7.11
CA ASN A 31 5.27 14.00 -6.20
C ASN A 31 4.98 12.58 -6.74
N PRO A 32 5.97 11.86 -7.28
CA PRO A 32 5.75 10.50 -7.81
C PRO A 32 5.36 9.50 -6.72
N HIS A 33 5.58 9.84 -5.45
CA HIS A 33 5.24 9.01 -4.30
C HIS A 33 4.55 9.87 -3.23
N PRO A 34 3.23 10.09 -3.34
CA PRO A 34 2.46 10.80 -2.31
C PRO A 34 2.54 10.11 -0.94
N ILE A 35 2.76 8.79 -0.91
CA ILE A 35 2.92 8.01 0.31
C ILE A 35 4.38 7.55 0.41
N ARG A 36 5.17 8.26 1.22
CA ARG A 36 6.56 7.91 1.55
C ARG A 36 6.68 7.62 3.03
N PHE A 37 7.40 6.57 3.36
CA PHE A 37 7.67 6.09 4.70
C PHE A 37 9.07 5.47 4.72
N TYR A 38 9.57 5.06 5.88
CA TYR A 38 10.83 4.31 5.94
C TYR A 38 10.61 2.85 5.52
N GLU A 39 10.86 2.55 4.24
CA GLU A 39 10.53 1.26 3.62
C GLU A 39 11.38 0.09 4.10
N ASP A 40 12.58 0.35 4.62
CA ASP A 40 13.47 -0.70 5.09
C ASP A 40 12.87 -1.47 6.28
N ASP A 41 12.05 -0.82 7.12
CA ASP A 41 11.30 -1.51 8.19
C ASP A 41 10.39 -2.60 7.61
N LEU A 42 9.60 -2.27 6.58
CA LEU A 42 8.69 -3.23 5.95
C LEU A 42 9.47 -4.36 5.27
N LYS A 43 10.58 -4.03 4.61
CA LYS A 43 11.45 -5.03 3.98
C LYS A 43 12.05 -5.98 5.00
N GLU A 44 12.53 -5.48 6.13
CA GLU A 44 13.11 -6.31 7.19
C GLU A 44 12.08 -7.28 7.77
N ILE A 45 10.87 -6.79 8.06
CA ILE A 45 9.75 -7.62 8.53
C ILE A 45 9.44 -8.73 7.52
N ILE A 46 9.30 -8.39 6.24
CA ILE A 46 8.95 -9.36 5.19
C ILE A 46 10.07 -10.39 5.01
N CYS A 47 11.33 -9.97 5.06
CA CYS A 47 12.49 -10.85 4.92
C CYS A 47 12.51 -11.93 6.01
N VAL A 48 12.26 -11.55 7.26
CA VAL A 48 12.22 -12.52 8.36
C VAL A 48 10.96 -13.38 8.29
N PHE A 49 9.82 -12.79 7.92
CA PHE A 49 8.60 -13.55 7.70
C PHE A 49 8.76 -14.61 6.59
N SER A 50 9.46 -14.29 5.50
CA SER A 50 9.66 -15.24 4.39
C SER A 50 10.48 -16.46 4.80
N ASP A 51 11.36 -16.32 5.80
CA ASP A 51 12.13 -17.45 6.34
C ASP A 51 11.27 -18.33 7.26
N ASP A 52 10.29 -17.73 7.96
CA ASP A 52 9.41 -18.42 8.91
C ASP A 52 8.14 -19.03 8.27
N VAL A 53 7.74 -18.57 7.08
CA VAL A 53 6.42 -18.85 6.49
C VAL A 53 6.15 -20.34 6.23
N GLU A 54 7.19 -21.12 5.91
CA GLU A 54 7.07 -22.57 5.69
C GLU A 54 6.68 -23.28 6.98
N VAL A 55 7.37 -22.97 8.09
CA VAL A 55 7.11 -23.55 9.42
C VAL A 55 5.71 -23.19 9.93
N ILE A 56 5.26 -21.96 9.66
CA ILE A 56 3.93 -21.50 10.09
C ILE A 56 2.82 -22.18 9.28
N SER A 57 3.09 -22.60 8.03
CA SER A 57 2.09 -23.24 7.17
C SER A 57 1.50 -24.51 7.79
N ASP A 58 2.32 -25.31 8.46
CA ASP A 58 1.89 -26.55 9.13
C ASP A 58 0.94 -26.30 10.30
N ILE A 59 1.01 -25.12 10.92
CA ILE A 59 0.17 -24.74 12.07
C ILE A 59 -1.23 -24.32 11.60
N VAL A 60 -1.30 -23.50 10.54
CA VAL A 60 -2.54 -22.85 10.06
C VAL A 60 -3.55 -23.83 9.45
N GLU A 61 -3.11 -24.95 8.87
CA GLU A 61 -4.04 -25.97 8.35
C GLU A 61 -5.02 -26.50 9.42
N ASN A 62 -4.69 -26.34 10.70
CA ASN A 62 -5.48 -26.80 11.83
C ASN A 62 -6.47 -25.76 12.39
N THR A 63 -6.46 -24.52 11.90
CA THR A 63 -7.22 -23.39 12.46
C THR A 63 -7.86 -22.56 11.36
N ARG A 64 -9.10 -22.86 10.94
CA ARG A 64 -9.81 -22.03 9.96
C ARG A 64 -11.15 -21.55 10.49
N ASP A 65 -11.19 -20.31 10.94
CA ASP A 65 -12.39 -19.46 10.86
C ASP A 65 -11.97 -17.98 10.93
N LEU A 66 -11.80 -17.34 9.78
CA LEU A 66 -11.51 -15.91 9.67
C LEU A 66 -12.74 -15.20 9.10
N GLU A 67 -13.75 -15.00 9.93
CA GLU A 67 -14.80 -14.03 9.64
C GLU A 67 -14.41 -12.69 10.25
N ARG A 68 -14.32 -11.64 9.43
CA ARG A 68 -14.16 -10.26 9.91
C ARG A 68 -15.48 -9.51 9.78
N PRO A 69 -16.21 -9.32 10.88
CA PRO A 69 -17.42 -8.53 10.88
C PRO A 69 -17.16 -7.13 10.32
N HIS A 70 -18.09 -6.61 9.51
CA HIS A 70 -18.08 -5.24 8.99
C HIS A 70 -16.95 -4.88 8.01
N ILE A 71 -16.25 -5.85 7.42
CA ILE A 71 -15.24 -5.56 6.38
C ILE A 71 -15.85 -4.87 5.16
N GLU A 72 -17.08 -5.22 4.76
CA GLU A 72 -17.80 -4.56 3.66
C GLU A 72 -18.00 -3.06 3.93
N MET A 73 -18.43 -2.70 5.15
CA MET A 73 -18.63 -1.29 5.54
C MET A 73 -17.31 -0.50 5.52
N LYS A 74 -16.20 -1.15 5.89
CA LYS A 74 -14.86 -0.55 5.76
C LYS A 74 -14.50 -0.33 4.29
N ASN A 75 -14.80 -1.29 3.42
CA ASN A 75 -14.54 -1.20 1.98
C ASN A 75 -15.29 -0.02 1.36
N ASP A 76 -16.57 0.13 1.68
CA ASP A 76 -17.37 1.26 1.24
C ASP A 76 -16.79 2.59 1.74
N LEU A 77 -16.46 2.68 3.04
CA LEU A 77 -15.88 3.88 3.65
C LEU A 77 -14.57 4.30 2.99
N ASN A 78 -13.72 3.33 2.63
CA ASN A 78 -12.43 3.59 2.03
C ASN A 78 -12.48 3.71 0.50
N ASN A 79 -13.62 3.45 -0.13
CA ASN A 79 -13.78 3.30 -1.58
C ASN A 79 -12.85 2.22 -2.16
N LEU A 80 -12.79 1.05 -1.50
CA LEU A 80 -12.17 -0.16 -2.04
C LEU A 80 -13.22 -0.94 -2.83
N SER A 81 -12.95 -1.25 -4.09
CA SER A 81 -13.94 -1.98 -4.87
C SER A 81 -14.14 -3.43 -4.43
N GLU A 82 -15.38 -3.90 -4.55
CA GLU A 82 -15.76 -5.30 -4.36
C GLU A 82 -14.86 -6.25 -5.18
N LYS A 83 -14.65 -5.95 -6.47
CA LYS A 83 -13.79 -6.76 -7.34
C LYS A 83 -12.36 -6.89 -6.78
N TYR A 84 -11.79 -5.80 -6.28
CA TYR A 84 -10.45 -5.84 -5.70
C TYR A 84 -10.45 -6.57 -4.35
N PHE A 85 -11.50 -6.40 -3.55
CA PHE A 85 -11.62 -7.14 -2.30
C PHE A 85 -11.75 -8.65 -2.50
N GLU A 86 -12.45 -9.11 -3.55
CA GLU A 86 -12.45 -10.53 -3.93
C GLU A 86 -11.05 -11.05 -4.26
N HIS A 87 -10.23 -10.24 -4.94
CA HIS A 87 -8.83 -10.58 -5.23
C HIS A 87 -8.01 -10.72 -3.93
N ILE A 88 -8.17 -9.80 -2.96
CA ILE A 88 -7.53 -9.94 -1.63
C ILE A 88 -7.92 -11.27 -0.96
N LYS A 89 -9.21 -11.63 -0.99
CA LYS A 89 -9.71 -12.85 -0.36
C LYS A 89 -9.12 -14.11 -1.00
N GLN A 90 -9.07 -14.14 -2.34
CA GLN A 90 -8.58 -15.29 -3.09
C GLN A 90 -7.08 -15.50 -2.91
N ASP A 91 -6.30 -14.42 -2.94
CA ASP A 91 -4.85 -14.52 -3.11
C ASP A 91 -4.08 -14.35 -1.79
N ASN A 92 -4.65 -13.67 -0.78
CA ASN A 92 -3.88 -13.27 0.40
C ASN A 92 -4.49 -13.68 1.74
N LEU A 93 -5.78 -14.00 1.82
CA LEU A 93 -6.42 -14.37 3.09
C LEU A 93 -5.72 -15.58 3.76
N ALA A 94 -5.24 -16.53 2.96
CA ALA A 94 -4.49 -17.70 3.44
C ALA A 94 -3.16 -17.35 4.15
N TYR A 95 -2.64 -16.14 3.95
CA TYR A 95 -1.43 -15.66 4.64
C TYR A 95 -1.73 -14.88 5.90
N PHE A 96 -2.95 -14.40 6.13
CA PHE A 96 -3.24 -13.49 7.25
C PHE A 96 -3.07 -14.17 8.61
N ASP A 97 -3.45 -15.45 8.73
CA ASP A 97 -3.17 -16.22 9.94
C ASP A 97 -1.67 -16.41 10.15
N LYS A 98 -0.91 -16.59 9.06
CA LYS A 98 0.54 -16.75 9.12
C LYS A 98 1.21 -15.47 9.63
N VAL A 99 0.81 -14.32 9.10
CA VAL A 99 1.32 -13.02 9.56
C VAL A 99 0.92 -12.78 11.02
N THR A 100 -0.30 -13.15 11.42
CA THR A 100 -0.74 -13.05 12.82
C THR A 100 0.13 -13.89 13.75
N ILE A 101 0.35 -15.17 13.43
CA ILE A 101 1.19 -16.08 14.22
C ILE A 101 2.62 -15.53 14.31
N PHE A 102 3.19 -15.09 13.17
CA PHE A 102 4.52 -14.50 13.12
C PHE A 102 4.65 -13.29 14.05
N LEU A 103 3.71 -12.34 13.98
CA LEU A 103 3.75 -11.11 14.77
C LEU A 103 3.44 -11.34 16.26
N GLN A 104 2.70 -12.41 16.60
CA GLN A 104 2.37 -12.76 17.98
C GLN A 104 3.45 -13.61 18.67
N ASP A 105 4.42 -14.14 17.91
CA ASP A 105 5.53 -14.89 18.49
C ASP A 105 6.37 -13.96 19.40
N PRO A 106 6.58 -14.32 20.68
CA PRO A 106 7.39 -13.52 21.60
C PRO A 106 8.82 -13.24 21.11
N ARG A 107 9.40 -14.12 20.27
CA ARG A 107 10.71 -13.93 19.64
C ARG A 107 10.71 -12.77 18.65
N ASN A 108 9.55 -12.47 18.06
CA ASN A 108 9.35 -11.47 17.02
C ASN A 108 8.81 -10.15 17.57
N LYS A 109 8.87 -9.92 18.89
CA LYS A 109 8.38 -8.68 19.51
C LYS A 109 8.96 -7.41 18.87
N GLY A 110 10.25 -7.42 18.50
CA GLY A 110 10.87 -6.30 17.80
C GLY A 110 10.24 -6.02 16.44
N PHE A 111 9.91 -7.07 15.68
CA PHE A 111 9.23 -6.95 14.39
C PHE A 111 7.77 -6.52 14.54
N LEU A 112 7.08 -6.91 15.62
CA LEU A 112 5.75 -6.38 15.94
C LEU A 112 5.79 -4.87 16.24
N GLU A 113 6.76 -4.41 17.04
CA GLU A 113 6.92 -2.97 17.32
C GLU A 113 7.24 -2.18 16.05
N MET A 114 8.11 -2.73 15.19
CA MET A 114 8.45 -2.20 13.88
C MET A 114 7.21 -2.13 12.98
N TYR A 115 6.48 -3.24 12.82
CA TYR A 115 5.22 -3.32 12.07
C TYR A 115 4.23 -2.24 12.52
N LEU A 116 3.98 -2.13 13.82
CA LEU A 116 3.07 -1.13 14.38
C LEU A 116 3.55 0.30 14.13
N SER A 117 4.86 0.54 14.11
CA SER A 117 5.42 1.86 13.77
C SER A 117 5.20 2.19 12.29
N THR A 118 5.54 1.25 11.41
CA THR A 118 5.38 1.38 9.96
C THR A 118 3.93 1.59 9.57
N THR A 119 2.98 0.82 10.12
CA THR A 119 1.54 0.99 9.84
C THR A 119 1.03 2.36 10.26
N ARG A 120 1.45 2.85 11.43
CA ARG A 120 1.12 4.20 11.90
C ARG A 120 1.68 5.27 10.97
N GLU A 121 2.91 5.13 10.50
CA GLU A 121 3.48 6.06 9.53
C GLU A 121 2.71 6.05 8.22
N ILE A 122 2.52 4.87 7.62
CA ILE A 122 1.76 4.70 6.37
C ILE A 122 0.35 5.30 6.51
N ASN A 123 -0.38 4.99 7.58
CA ASN A 123 -1.73 5.51 7.76
C ASN A 123 -1.77 7.03 7.89
N ARG A 124 -0.80 7.65 8.58
CA ARG A 124 -0.69 9.12 8.64
C ARG A 124 -0.49 9.72 7.25
N LYS A 125 0.33 9.07 6.41
CA LYS A 125 0.54 9.52 5.03
C LYS A 125 -0.71 9.33 4.18
N ILE A 126 -1.44 8.23 4.33
CA ILE A 126 -2.74 8.02 3.67
C ILE A 126 -3.71 9.14 4.05
N VAL A 127 -3.87 9.44 5.34
CA VAL A 127 -4.76 10.52 5.81
C VAL A 127 -4.39 11.88 5.20
N CYS A 128 -3.09 12.20 5.12
CA CYS A 128 -2.65 13.47 4.54
C CYS A 128 -2.88 13.60 3.02
N ASN A 129 -2.95 12.49 2.29
CA ASN A 129 -3.02 12.48 0.83
C ASN A 129 -4.27 11.77 0.31
N ARG A 130 -5.28 11.51 1.16
CA ARG A 130 -6.44 10.65 0.79
C ARG A 130 -7.17 11.21 -0.43
N ASP A 131 -7.29 12.52 -0.54
CA ASP A 131 -7.99 13.20 -1.64
C ASP A 131 -7.25 13.09 -2.99
N ASP A 132 -5.97 12.72 -2.99
CA ASP A 132 -5.17 12.50 -4.21
C ASP A 132 -5.47 11.13 -4.86
N PHE A 133 -6.23 10.26 -4.18
CA PHE A 133 -6.56 8.92 -4.64
C PHE A 133 -8.06 8.74 -4.76
N GLU A 134 -8.56 8.34 -5.93
CA GLU A 134 -9.99 8.04 -6.06
C GLU A 134 -10.35 6.76 -5.28
N ARG A 135 -9.56 5.69 -5.46
CA ARG A 135 -9.84 4.35 -4.96
C ARG A 135 -8.73 3.83 -4.06
N PHE A 136 -9.08 3.04 -3.05
CA PHE A 136 -8.12 2.55 -2.07
C PHE A 136 -7.09 1.59 -2.67
N GLU A 137 -7.46 0.80 -3.67
CA GLU A 137 -6.49 -0.09 -4.34
C GLU A 137 -5.34 0.65 -5.04
N VAL A 138 -5.55 1.91 -5.44
CA VAL A 138 -4.48 2.75 -6.02
C VAL A 138 -3.46 3.15 -4.95
N ILE A 139 -3.89 3.24 -3.69
CA ILE A 139 -2.99 3.48 -2.55
C ILE A 139 -2.05 2.30 -2.36
N PHE A 140 -2.55 1.06 -2.46
CA PHE A 140 -1.70 -0.13 -2.37
C PHE A 140 -0.65 -0.15 -3.47
N ASP A 141 -1.05 0.13 -4.71
CA ASP A 141 -0.14 0.19 -5.87
C ASP A 141 0.94 1.27 -5.71
N ALA A 142 0.56 2.45 -5.22
CA ALA A 142 1.50 3.54 -4.94
C ALA A 142 2.54 3.16 -3.87
N ILE A 143 2.10 2.49 -2.79
CA ILE A 143 3.00 2.01 -1.73
C ILE A 143 3.91 0.89 -2.26
N TYR A 144 3.35 -0.10 -2.96
CA TYR A 144 4.12 -1.19 -3.56
C TYR A 144 5.21 -0.65 -4.49
N THR A 145 4.85 0.25 -5.41
CA THR A 145 5.78 0.87 -6.36
C THR A 145 6.89 1.59 -5.63
N TYR A 146 6.57 2.37 -4.59
CA TYR A 146 7.57 3.05 -3.77
C TYR A 146 8.57 2.07 -3.13
N VAL A 147 8.10 0.99 -2.51
CA VAL A 147 8.97 -0.02 -1.86
C VAL A 147 9.90 -0.68 -2.87
N VAL A 148 9.36 -1.10 -4.02
CA VAL A 148 10.13 -1.79 -5.08
C VAL A 148 11.18 -0.86 -5.69
N GLU A 149 10.81 0.39 -6.00
CA GLU A 149 11.73 1.37 -6.56
C GLU A 149 12.86 1.72 -5.60
N LYS A 150 12.54 1.86 -4.31
CA LYS A 150 13.54 2.10 -3.26
C LYS A 150 14.52 0.95 -3.08
N ALA A 151 14.04 -0.28 -3.19
CA ALA A 151 14.87 -1.46 -3.24
C ALA A 151 15.67 -1.60 -4.55
N SER A 152 15.51 -0.70 -5.53
CA SER A 152 16.12 -0.83 -6.87
C SER A 152 15.75 -2.14 -7.57
N ASN A 153 14.57 -2.70 -7.29
CA ASN A 153 14.13 -4.04 -7.70
C ASN A 153 14.98 -5.21 -7.16
N ASP A 154 15.78 -4.98 -6.11
CA ASP A 154 16.59 -6.00 -5.45
C ASP A 154 15.99 -6.30 -4.06
N LEU A 155 15.10 -7.30 -4.03
CA LEU A 155 14.41 -7.74 -2.82
C LEU A 155 14.88 -9.15 -2.45
N PRO A 156 15.21 -9.42 -1.17
CA PRO A 156 15.68 -10.72 -0.72
C PRO A 156 14.56 -11.75 -0.51
N PHE A 157 13.33 -11.43 -0.91
CA PHE A 157 12.12 -12.21 -0.68
C PHE A 157 11.18 -12.11 -1.90
N ASP A 158 10.15 -12.96 -1.94
CA ASP A 158 9.10 -12.87 -2.95
C ASP A 158 8.33 -11.55 -2.81
N LYS A 159 8.36 -10.73 -3.86
CA LYS A 159 7.71 -9.41 -3.92
C LYS A 159 6.20 -9.46 -3.66
N ASP A 160 5.55 -10.60 -3.88
CA ASP A 160 4.12 -10.76 -3.61
C ASP A 160 3.80 -10.65 -2.10
N LEU A 161 4.78 -10.90 -1.23
CA LEU A 161 4.64 -10.69 0.20
C LEU A 161 4.44 -9.21 0.57
N ILE A 162 4.86 -8.26 -0.26
CA ILE A 162 4.55 -6.84 -0.05
C ILE A 162 3.03 -6.65 -0.09
N TRP A 163 2.35 -7.22 -1.10
CA TRP A 163 0.89 -7.16 -1.21
C TRP A 163 0.20 -7.85 -0.05
N VAL A 164 0.70 -9.02 0.37
CA VAL A 164 0.19 -9.73 1.55
C VAL A 164 0.18 -8.81 2.77
N PHE A 165 1.30 -8.15 3.07
CA PHE A 165 1.38 -7.25 4.23
C PHE A 165 0.49 -6.02 4.08
N LEU A 166 0.43 -5.38 2.91
CA LEU A 166 -0.45 -4.22 2.69
C LEU A 166 -1.93 -4.58 2.86
N HIS A 167 -2.35 -5.71 2.31
CA HIS A 167 -3.71 -6.20 2.46
C HIS A 167 -4.00 -6.66 3.88
N PHE A 168 -3.03 -7.26 4.58
CA PHE A 168 -3.13 -7.61 6.00
C PHE A 168 -3.32 -6.36 6.88
N MET A 169 -2.54 -5.30 6.66
CA MET A 169 -2.67 -4.03 7.37
C MET A 169 -4.07 -3.42 7.18
N TYR A 170 -4.58 -3.44 5.95
CA TYR A 170 -5.92 -2.94 5.67
C TYR A 170 -6.97 -3.84 6.33
N TYR A 171 -6.88 -5.15 6.14
CA TYR A 171 -7.81 -6.10 6.73
C TYR A 171 -7.84 -5.98 8.25
N ASN A 172 -6.72 -5.76 8.93
CA ASN A 172 -6.69 -5.58 10.39
C ASN A 172 -7.03 -4.16 10.87
N CYS A 173 -7.51 -3.27 9.98
CA CYS A 173 -7.81 -1.87 10.33
C CYS A 173 -6.59 -1.05 10.78
N ASP A 174 -5.36 -1.48 10.47
CA ASP A 174 -4.15 -0.74 10.78
C ASP A 174 -3.99 0.48 9.85
N ILE A 175 -4.50 0.38 8.62
CA ILE A 175 -4.52 1.46 7.62
C ILE A 175 -5.92 1.71 7.06
N GLY A 176 -6.12 2.92 6.54
CA GLY A 176 -7.40 3.42 6.07
C GLY A 176 -8.35 3.81 7.20
N GLU A 177 -9.48 4.37 6.82
CA GLU A 177 -10.51 4.74 7.79
C GLU A 177 -11.06 3.50 8.49
N LYS A 178 -11.27 3.64 9.80
CA LYS A 178 -11.82 2.59 10.64
C LYS A 178 -13.33 2.74 10.66
N TYR A 179 -14.02 1.62 10.51
CA TYR A 179 -15.42 1.57 10.88
C TYR A 179 -15.51 1.42 12.41
N ASP A 180 -15.53 2.55 13.12
CA ASP A 180 -15.81 2.57 14.56
C ASP A 180 -17.33 2.74 14.76
N LYS A 181 -17.98 1.76 15.39
CA LYS A 181 -19.32 1.93 15.96
C LYS A 181 -19.23 2.75 17.25
N THR A 182 -18.72 3.97 17.20
CA THR A 182 -19.02 4.96 18.26
C THR A 182 -20.27 5.71 17.83
N SER A 183 -21.41 5.05 18.04
CA SER A 183 -22.73 5.69 18.19
C SER A 183 -23.02 5.85 19.67
#